data_AF-A0A0E0EPU8-F1
#
_entry.id   AF-A0A0E0EPU8-F1
#
_cell.length_a   1.000
_cell.length_b   1.000
_cell.length_c   1.000
_cell.angle_alpha   90.00
_cell.angle_beta   90.00
_cell.angle_gamma   90.00
#
_symmetry.space_group_name_H-M   'P 1'
#
loop_
_entity.id
_entity.type
_entity.pdbx_description
1 polymer ?
#
loop_
_entity_poly.entity_id
_entity_poly.type
_entity_poly.pdbx_seq_one_letter_code
_entity_poly.pdbx_strand_id
1 'polypeptide(L)'
;MSSNERWVRVDFKEPVWFKAGAQIFSEGGLDYLGNPDLQIHAQSILAVLGFQVILTGLVEGYSINGLPGVDYFDPLGIPTNPVTFAMFSMFGFFVQAIVTGKGPLENLFNHLAT
;
A
#
# COMPACT_ATOMS: atom_id res chain seq x y z
N MET A 1 -0.37 -4.63 26.36
CA MET A 1 0.20 -4.57 25.00
C MET A 1 -0.83 -5.16 24.07
N SER A 2 -1.55 -4.33 23.31
CA SER A 2 -2.53 -4.82 22.33
C SER A 2 -1.79 -5.55 21.21
N SER A 3 -2.47 -6.52 20.61
CA SER A 3 -1.99 -7.56 19.68
C SER A 3 -1.32 -7.09 18.38
N ASN A 4 -1.01 -5.81 18.22
CA ASN A 4 -0.63 -5.24 16.94
C ASN A 4 0.90 -5.15 16.88
N GLU A 5 1.50 -6.20 16.31
CA GLU A 5 2.88 -6.25 15.76
C GLU A 5 4.05 -6.48 16.72
N ARG A 6 4.48 -7.74 16.86
CA ARG A 6 5.72 -8.10 17.57
C ARG A 6 7.01 -7.85 16.78
N TRP A 7 6.95 -7.33 15.55
CA TRP A 7 8.04 -7.47 14.57
C TRP A 7 8.47 -6.18 13.85
N VAL A 8 7.69 -5.10 13.96
CA VAL A 8 8.07 -3.77 13.43
C VAL A 8 8.20 -2.83 14.64
N ARG A 9 9.30 -2.08 14.73
CA ARG A 9 9.59 -1.16 15.87
C ARG A 9 8.84 0.18 15.76
N VAL A 10 7.75 0.22 14.98
CA VAL A 10 6.95 1.42 14.72
C VAL A 10 5.52 1.08 15.13
N ASP A 11 4.91 1.94 15.94
CA ASP A 11 3.56 1.74 16.43
C ASP A 11 2.53 2.17 15.37
N PHE A 12 1.92 1.19 14.72
CA PHE A 12 0.83 1.41 13.76
C PHE A 12 -0.54 1.18 14.40
N LYS A 13 -1.52 2.00 14.01
CA LYS A 13 -2.91 1.85 14.45
C LYS A 13 -3.57 0.59 13.87
N GLU A 14 -3.39 0.34 12.57
CA GLU A 14 -3.85 -0.88 11.90
C GLU A 14 -2.82 -1.30 10.83
N PRO A 15 -1.93 -2.25 11.13
CA PRO A 15 -0.80 -2.56 10.25
C PRO A 15 -1.16 -3.44 9.05
N VAL A 16 -2.36 -4.04 9.05
CA VAL A 16 -2.75 -4.99 8.03
C VAL A 16 -3.27 -4.26 6.79
N TRP A 17 -2.64 -4.53 5.63
CA TRP A 17 -2.89 -3.79 4.39
C TRP A 17 -4.39 -3.74 3.97
N PHE A 18 -5.16 -4.81 4.20
CA PHE A 18 -6.58 -4.86 3.83
C PHE A 18 -7.51 -4.17 4.84
N LYS A 19 -7.01 -3.78 6.01
CA LYS A 19 -7.74 -2.97 7.02
C LYS A 19 -7.21 -1.54 7.11
N ALA A 20 -6.05 -1.25 6.53
CA ALA A 20 -5.39 0.05 6.56
C ALA A 20 -6.30 1.21 6.09
N GLY A 21 -7.18 0.96 5.10
CA GLY A 21 -8.12 1.98 4.61
C GLY A 21 -9.17 2.42 5.64
N ALA A 22 -9.52 1.59 6.61
CA ALA A 22 -10.49 1.94 7.66
C ALA A 22 -9.93 2.97 8.65
N GLN A 23 -8.61 3.16 8.69
CA GLN A 23 -7.98 4.13 9.60
C GLN A 23 -8.40 5.57 9.31
N ILE A 24 -8.75 5.90 8.07
CA ILE A 24 -9.18 7.27 7.69
C ILE A 24 -10.45 7.74 8.42
N PHE A 25 -11.27 6.79 8.90
CA PHE A 25 -12.50 7.08 9.66
C PHE A 25 -12.29 7.15 11.17
N SER A 26 -11.04 7.00 11.63
CA SER A 26 -10.71 7.14 13.05
C SER A 26 -10.70 8.61 13.50
N GLU A 27 -10.99 8.85 14.79
CA GLU A 27 -10.98 10.20 15.39
C GLU A 27 -9.66 10.98 15.24
N GLY A 28 -8.55 10.27 15.01
CA GLY A 28 -7.21 10.84 14.78
C GLY A 28 -6.74 10.78 13.34
N GLY A 29 -7.62 10.57 12.36
CA GLY A 29 -7.25 10.50 10.94
C GLY A 29 -6.31 9.34 10.59
N LEU A 30 -5.83 9.35 9.34
CA LEU A 30 -4.72 8.49 8.89
C LEU A 30 -3.42 9.27 8.99
N ASP A 31 -2.59 8.92 9.98
CA ASP A 31 -1.26 9.50 10.18
C ASP A 31 -0.19 8.64 9.50
N TYR A 32 0.80 9.29 8.89
CA TYR A 32 1.94 8.59 8.33
C TYR A 32 2.89 8.12 9.44
N LEU A 33 3.23 6.82 9.44
CA LEU A 33 4.09 6.18 10.45
C LEU A 33 3.61 6.32 11.91
N GLY A 34 2.32 6.62 12.13
CA GLY A 34 1.78 6.83 13.47
C GLY A 34 2.29 8.09 14.17
N ASN A 35 2.93 9.01 13.44
CA ASN A 35 3.43 10.27 13.99
C ASN A 35 2.55 11.45 13.51
N PRO A 36 1.81 12.11 14.41
CA PRO A 36 0.99 13.28 14.06
C PRO A 36 1.81 14.51 13.62
N ASP A 37 3.13 14.55 13.89
CA ASP A 37 4.03 15.62 13.43
C ASP A 37 4.43 15.48 11.96
N LEU A 38 4.27 14.28 11.38
CA LEU A 38 4.41 14.07 9.93
C LEU A 38 3.08 14.50 9.30
N GLN A 39 3.07 15.72 8.74
CA GLN A 39 1.94 16.55 8.23
C GLN A 39 0.86 15.89 7.36
N ILE A 40 0.96 14.59 7.07
CA ILE A 40 -0.06 13.81 6.38
C ILE A 40 -1.03 13.27 7.44
N HIS A 41 -2.00 14.10 7.82
CA HIS A 41 -3.17 13.73 8.62
C HIS A 41 -4.39 13.69 7.69
N ALA A 42 -4.64 12.53 7.08
CA ALA A 42 -5.77 12.43 6.16
C ALA A 42 -7.07 12.22 6.95
N GLN A 43 -7.89 13.27 7.03
CA GLN A 43 -9.21 13.25 7.67
C GLN A 43 -10.36 13.17 6.65
N SER A 44 -10.10 13.51 5.38
CA SER A 44 -11.11 13.54 4.32
C SER A 44 -10.81 12.54 3.21
N ILE A 45 -11.60 11.48 3.16
CA ILE A 45 -11.57 10.51 2.05
C ILE A 45 -11.87 11.18 0.70
N LEU A 46 -12.77 12.18 0.67
CA LEU A 46 -13.15 12.86 -0.57
C LEU A 46 -12.00 13.68 -1.14
N ALA A 47 -11.20 14.32 -0.27
CA ALA A 47 -10.02 15.07 -0.71
C ALA A 47 -8.95 14.14 -1.29
N VAL A 48 -8.68 13.01 -0.62
CA VAL A 48 -7.71 12.01 -1.10
C VAL A 48 -8.17 11.40 -2.43
N LEU A 49 -9.43 10.97 -2.51
CA LEU A 49 -9.99 10.32 -3.70
C LEU A 49 -10.08 11.30 -4.88
N GLY A 50 -10.53 12.54 -4.63
CA GLY A 50 -10.60 13.59 -5.66
C GLY A 50 -9.23 13.93 -6.23
N PHE A 51 -8.21 14.07 -5.38
CA PHE A 51 -6.84 14.31 -5.83
C PHE A 51 -6.27 13.09 -6.57
N GLN A 52 -6.50 11.87 -6.08
CA GLN A 52 -6.06 10.64 -6.71
C GLN A 52 -6.63 10.48 -8.13
N VAL A 53 -7.92 10.71 -8.33
CA VAL A 53 -8.57 10.57 -9.64
C VAL A 53 -8.06 11.61 -10.63
N ILE A 54 -7.92 12.87 -10.20
CA ILE A 54 -7.42 13.94 -11.08
C ILE A 54 -5.98 13.63 -11.54
N LEU A 55 -5.08 13.32 -10.61
CA LEU A 55 -3.69 13.05 -10.96
C LEU A 55 -3.53 11.78 -11.79
N THR A 56 -4.18 10.68 -11.39
CA THR A 56 -4.05 9.41 -12.11
C THR A 56 -4.70 9.49 -13.49
N GLY A 57 -5.84 10.17 -13.61
CA GLY A 57 -6.48 10.40 -14.91
C GLY A 57 -5.61 11.22 -15.86
N LEU A 58 -4.89 12.23 -15.35
CA LEU A 58 -3.91 12.96 -16.15
C LEU A 58 -2.74 12.05 -16.56
N VAL A 59 -2.15 11.30 -15.63
CA VAL A 59 -1.00 10.41 -15.90
C VAL A 59 -1.35 9.31 -16.90
N GLU A 60 -2.47 8.62 -16.71
CA GLU A 60 -2.94 7.59 -17.64
C GLU A 60 -3.30 8.21 -19.00
N GLY A 61 -3.93 9.38 -19.00
CA GLY A 61 -4.20 10.16 -20.22
C GLY A 61 -2.92 10.51 -20.99
N TYR A 62 -1.83 10.83 -20.29
CA TYR A 62 -0.53 11.02 -20.92
C TYR A 62 0.05 9.70 -21.43
N SER A 63 -0.05 8.60 -20.69
CA SER A 63 0.46 7.28 -21.10
C SER A 63 -0.18 6.77 -22.41
N ILE A 64 -1.50 6.87 -22.56
CA ILE A 64 -2.21 6.41 -23.77
C ILE A 64 -1.89 7.24 -25.02
N ASN A 65 -1.51 8.50 -24.84
CA ASN A 65 -1.19 9.42 -25.94
C ASN A 65 0.24 9.22 -26.49
N GLY A 66 1.02 8.29 -25.93
CA GLY A 66 2.36 7.96 -26.41
C GLY A 66 3.37 9.05 -26.06
N LEU A 67 3.97 8.96 -24.88
CA LEU A 67 4.94 9.93 -24.39
C LEU A 67 6.32 9.74 -25.03
N PRO A 68 6.91 10.78 -25.64
CA PRO A 68 8.35 10.83 -25.82
C PRO A 68 9.02 11.03 -24.45
N GLY A 69 9.94 10.15 -24.06
CA GLY A 69 10.66 10.25 -22.78
C GLY A 69 10.64 9.00 -21.90
N VAL A 70 10.43 7.81 -22.46
CA VAL A 70 10.59 6.54 -21.72
C VAL A 70 11.96 6.41 -21.02
N ASP A 71 12.99 7.01 -21.61
CA ASP A 71 14.35 7.06 -21.05
C ASP A 71 14.46 7.94 -19.78
N TYR A 72 13.52 8.85 -19.53
CA TYR A 72 13.44 9.62 -18.28
C TYR A 72 13.07 8.73 -17.09
N PHE A 73 12.33 7.64 -17.34
CA PHE A 73 11.88 6.69 -16.33
C PHE A 73 12.87 5.53 -16.10
N ASP A 74 13.95 5.47 -16.88
CA ASP A 74 15.08 4.55 -16.66
C ASP A 74 16.42 5.32 -16.56
N PRO A 75 16.60 6.17 -15.53
CA PRO A 75 17.82 6.96 -15.36
C PRO A 75 19.07 6.12 -15.11
N LEU A 76 18.91 4.83 -14.77
CA LEU A 76 19.99 3.90 -14.45
C LEU A 76 20.22 2.84 -15.54
N GLY A 77 19.40 2.81 -16.60
CA GLY A 77 19.54 1.89 -17.72
C GLY A 77 19.38 0.41 -17.33
N ILE A 78 18.57 0.12 -16.31
CA ILE A 78 18.47 -1.24 -15.76
C ILE A 78 17.43 -2.03 -16.56
N PRO A 79 17.77 -3.21 -17.10
CA PRO A 79 16.81 -4.03 -17.83
C PRO A 79 15.61 -4.41 -16.95
N THR A 80 14.41 -4.28 -17.51
CA THR A 80 13.13 -4.46 -16.82
C THR A 80 12.90 -5.93 -16.42
N ASN A 81 12.47 -6.15 -15.18
CA ASN A 81 12.28 -7.46 -14.52
C ASN A 81 10.82 -8.00 -14.59
N PRO A 82 10.54 -9.27 -14.26
CA PRO A 82 9.28 -9.94 -14.62
C PRO A 82 8.08 -9.51 -13.77
N VAL A 83 7.14 -8.79 -14.40
CA VAL A 83 5.87 -8.32 -13.82
C VAL A 83 4.95 -9.48 -13.38
N THR A 84 5.09 -10.66 -14.00
CA THR A 84 4.21 -11.82 -13.79
C THR A 84 4.26 -12.38 -12.36
N PHE A 85 5.44 -12.42 -11.72
CA PHE A 85 5.57 -12.96 -10.36
C PHE A 85 4.91 -12.06 -9.31
N ALA A 86 4.99 -10.74 -9.51
CA ALA A 86 4.32 -9.77 -8.65
C ALA A 86 2.78 -9.90 -8.75
N MET A 87 2.25 -10.06 -9.96
CA MET A 87 0.80 -10.25 -10.17
C MET A 87 0.27 -11.53 -9.50
N PHE A 88 1.00 -12.65 -9.64
CA PHE A 88 0.67 -13.90 -8.97
C PHE A 88 0.73 -13.77 -7.43
N SER A 89 1.74 -13.08 -6.91
CA SER A 89 1.90 -12.85 -5.47
C SER A 89 0.78 -11.99 -4.89
N MET A 90 0.39 -10.92 -5.59
CA MET A 90 -0.74 -10.07 -5.19
C MET A 90 -2.05 -10.86 -5.15
N PHE A 91 -2.30 -11.70 -6.16
CA PHE A 91 -3.45 -12.62 -6.15
C PHE A 91 -3.41 -13.57 -4.95
N GLY A 92 -2.25 -14.15 -4.65
CA GLY A 92 -2.04 -14.98 -3.46
C GLY A 92 -2.36 -14.24 -2.15
N PHE A 93 -1.92 -12.98 -2.01
CA PHE A 93 -2.24 -12.16 -0.84
C PHE A 93 -3.72 -11.87 -0.69
N PHE A 94 -4.46 -11.63 -1.78
CA PHE A 94 -5.92 -11.48 -1.73
C PHE A 94 -6.61 -12.75 -1.23
N VAL A 95 -6.26 -13.92 -1.79
CA VAL A 95 -6.85 -15.20 -1.38
C VAL A 95 -6.53 -15.51 0.08
N GLN A 96 -5.28 -15.33 0.49
CA GLN A 96 -4.87 -15.57 1.87
C GLN A 96 -5.59 -14.63 2.85
N ALA A 97 -5.71 -13.35 2.53
CA ALA A 97 -6.42 -12.39 3.37
C ALA A 97 -7.89 -12.80 3.59
N ILE A 98 -8.58 -13.27 2.55
CA ILE A 98 -9.98 -13.72 2.65
C ILE A 98 -10.11 -15.01 3.47
N VAL A 99 -9.26 -16.00 3.21
CA VAL A 99 -9.37 -17.33 3.84
C VAL A 99 -8.89 -17.32 5.30
N THR A 100 -7.83 -16.57 5.60
CA THR A 100 -7.18 -16.59 6.92
C THR A 100 -7.56 -15.42 7.81
N GLY A 101 -8.04 -14.30 7.24
CA GLY A 101 -8.31 -13.07 7.98
C GLY A 101 -7.08 -12.40 8.59
N LYS A 102 -5.87 -12.85 8.22
CA LYS A 102 -4.57 -12.41 8.75
C LYS A 102 -3.69 -11.81 7.65
N GLY A 103 -2.70 -11.02 8.05
CA GLY A 103 -1.72 -10.46 7.12
C GLY A 103 -0.83 -11.54 6.50
N PRO A 104 -0.27 -11.30 5.29
CA PRO A 104 0.60 -12.27 4.62
C PRO A 104 1.86 -12.60 5.42
N LEU A 105 2.41 -11.63 6.17
CA LEU A 105 3.55 -11.85 7.06
C LEU A 105 3.19 -12.75 8.24
N GLU A 106 2.01 -12.56 8.83
CA GLU A 106 1.55 -13.42 9.94
C GLU A 106 1.34 -14.86 9.46
N ASN A 107 0.80 -15.04 8.25
CA ASN A 107 0.65 -16.35 7.63
C ASN A 107 2.00 -17.02 7.35
N LEU A 108 3.00 -16.25 6.91
CA LEU A 108 4.36 -16.77 6.70
C LEU A 108 4.98 -17.26 8.02
N PHE A 109 4.92 -16.47 9.09
CA PHE A 109 5.48 -16.89 10.37
C PHE A 109 4.77 -18.09 10.97
N ASN A 110 3.44 -18.18 10.85
CA ASN A 110 2.69 -19.34 11.30
C ASN A 110 3.07 -20.60 10.49
N HIS A 111 3.35 -20.46 9.20
CA HIS A 111 3.79 -21.57 8.36
C HIS A 111 5.21 -22.05 8.71
N LEU A 112 6.13 -21.11 8.98
CA LEU A 112 7.52 -21.41 9.37
C LEU A 112 7.66 -21.94 10.81
N ALA A 113 6.68 -21.69 11.67
CA ALA A 113 6.68 -22.13 13.05
C ALA A 113 6.18 -23.58 13.25
N THR A 114 5.83 -24.27 12.17
CA THR A 114 5.49 -25.71 12.14
C THR A 114 6.75 -26.52 11.85
#